data_AF-A0A1B1UJE7-F1
#
_entry.id   AF-A0A1B1UJE7-F1
#
_cell.length_a   1.000
_cell.length_b   1.000
_cell.length_c   1.000
_cell.angle_alpha   90.00
_cell.angle_beta   90.00
_cell.angle_gamma   90.00
#
_symmetry.space_group_name_H-M   'P 1'
#
loop_
_entity.id
_entity.type
_entity.pdbx_description
1 polymer ?
#
loop_
_entity_poly.entity_id
_entity_poly.type
_entity_poly.pdbx_seq_one_letter_code
_entity_poly.pdbx_strand_id
1 'polypeptide(L)'
;MLKHGKQLRMVDHAMFLQKAAADFQLRFVACFEEDICAGKSWEYATTCNAVSRQAGGQAGIEACERIAACMSRLDSALIKEVGLRALSFFASSFGRHSRAAECRNATIRIAECCCDESGALQELNSQSLASLVNGFSKWPEEAASRQATIAIAGEVLRRADRRARLSEFAPRRLANLVNGFSKWSKEAVSRKAIVAIAGEVLRRGDRLSHFNQQAAIGSLILISRTWRTW
;
A
#
# COMPACT_ATOMS: atom_id res chain seq x y z
N MET A 1 -10.55 30.72 -21.29
CA MET A 1 -9.18 30.91 -20.76
C MET A 1 -8.82 30.05 -19.52
N LEU A 2 -9.66 29.10 -19.06
CA LEU A 2 -9.40 28.32 -17.82
C LEU A 2 -8.60 27.00 -17.98
N LYS A 3 -8.28 26.56 -19.21
CA LYS A 3 -7.51 25.31 -19.43
C LYS A 3 -6.00 25.48 -19.22
N HIS A 4 -5.41 26.58 -19.70
CA HIS A 4 -3.96 26.80 -19.67
C HIS A 4 -3.40 26.96 -18.24
N GLY A 5 -4.12 27.63 -17.33
CA GLY A 5 -3.66 27.85 -15.95
C GLY A 5 -3.61 26.58 -15.08
N LYS A 6 -4.49 25.59 -15.32
CA LYS A 6 -4.39 24.28 -14.65
C LYS A 6 -3.26 23.43 -15.22
N GLN A 7 -3.00 23.55 -16.51
CA GLN A 7 -1.97 22.79 -17.20
C GLN A 7 -0.56 23.25 -16.80
N LEU A 8 -0.34 24.57 -16.66
CA LEU A 8 0.90 25.15 -16.12
C LEU A 8 1.19 24.67 -14.69
N ARG A 9 0.20 24.73 -13.77
CA ARG A 9 0.38 24.23 -12.38
C ARG A 9 0.73 22.75 -12.30
N MET A 10 0.19 21.93 -13.20
CA MET A 10 0.53 20.49 -13.26
C MET A 10 1.94 20.25 -13.79
N VAL A 11 2.36 21.02 -14.80
CA VAL A 11 3.72 20.96 -15.36
C VAL A 11 4.75 21.39 -14.31
N ASP A 12 4.50 22.49 -13.61
CA ASP A 12 5.38 22.99 -12.53
C ASP A 12 5.54 21.96 -11.41
N HIS A 13 4.43 21.32 -11.01
CA HIS A 13 4.44 20.29 -10.00
C HIS A 13 5.19 19.02 -10.45
N ALA A 14 5.06 18.62 -11.72
CA ALA A 14 5.79 17.47 -12.26
C ALA A 14 7.30 17.76 -12.36
N MET A 15 7.70 18.94 -12.84
CA MET A 15 9.11 19.35 -12.86
C MET A 15 9.70 19.40 -11.45
N PHE A 16 8.96 19.96 -10.49
CA PHE A 16 9.37 19.96 -9.09
C PHE A 16 9.62 18.55 -8.56
N LEU A 17 8.67 17.61 -8.78
CA LEU A 17 8.82 16.24 -8.32
C LEU A 17 9.97 15.50 -9.01
N GLN A 18 10.21 15.74 -10.29
CA GLN A 18 11.35 15.16 -11.00
C GLN A 18 12.68 15.67 -10.43
N LYS A 19 12.79 16.98 -10.16
CA LYS A 19 13.99 17.57 -9.54
C LYS A 19 14.18 17.04 -8.12
N ALA A 20 13.11 16.97 -7.33
CA ALA A 20 13.14 16.39 -5.99
C ALA A 20 13.56 14.92 -6.01
N ALA A 21 13.12 14.13 -7.00
CA ALA A 21 13.52 12.74 -7.15
C ALA A 21 15.02 12.60 -7.45
N ALA A 22 15.55 13.42 -8.37
CA ALA A 22 16.97 13.43 -8.69
C ALA A 22 17.84 13.85 -7.49
N ASP A 23 17.44 14.91 -6.77
CA ASP A 23 18.14 15.37 -5.56
C ASP A 23 18.07 14.32 -4.43
N PHE A 24 16.90 13.71 -4.23
CA PHE A 24 16.69 12.63 -3.27
C PHE A 24 17.62 11.44 -3.56
N GLN A 25 17.71 11.04 -4.82
CA GLN A 25 18.58 9.96 -5.26
C GLN A 25 20.06 10.27 -5.00
N LEU A 26 20.53 11.45 -5.39
CA LEU A 26 21.94 11.82 -5.30
C LEU A 26 22.43 11.99 -3.86
N ARG A 27 21.58 12.54 -2.99
CA ARG A 27 22.01 13.01 -1.66
C ARG A 27 21.69 12.05 -0.52
N PHE A 28 20.66 11.22 -0.66
CA PHE A 28 20.11 10.49 0.47
C PHE A 28 20.19 8.97 0.30
N VAL A 29 20.02 8.44 -0.92
CA VAL A 29 20.08 6.98 -1.13
C VAL A 29 21.40 6.35 -0.65
N ALA A 30 22.53 7.05 -0.80
CA ALA A 30 23.83 6.56 -0.35
C ALA A 30 23.93 6.41 1.18
N CYS A 31 23.19 7.22 1.93
CA CYS A 31 23.18 7.21 3.40
C CYS A 31 21.99 6.42 3.96
N PHE A 32 21.28 5.65 3.13
CA PHE A 32 20.02 5.01 3.50
C PHE A 32 20.15 4.17 4.77
N GLU A 33 21.09 3.24 4.84
CA GLU A 33 21.25 2.33 5.99
C GLU A 33 21.60 3.09 7.29
N GLU A 34 22.55 4.04 7.21
CA GLU A 34 22.92 4.90 8.34
C GLU A 34 21.71 5.72 8.84
N ASP A 35 20.91 6.23 7.92
CA ASP A 35 19.72 7.00 8.24
C ASP A 35 18.57 6.13 8.79
N ILE A 36 18.44 4.86 8.38
CA ILE A 36 17.52 3.90 9.01
C ILE A 36 17.93 3.68 10.47
N CYS A 37 19.22 3.44 10.74
CA CYS A 37 19.74 3.33 12.10
C CYS A 37 19.52 4.60 12.92
N ALA A 38 19.50 5.78 12.28
CA ALA A 38 19.19 7.06 12.89
C ALA A 38 17.67 7.35 13.02
N GLY A 39 16.81 6.41 12.65
CA GLY A 39 15.34 6.54 12.79
C GLY A 39 14.65 7.39 11.72
N LYS A 40 15.30 7.68 10.59
CA LYS A 40 14.76 8.54 9.52
C LYS A 40 13.94 7.79 8.46
N SER A 41 13.54 6.56 8.77
CA SER A 41 12.82 5.64 7.87
C SER A 41 11.55 6.27 7.27
N TRP A 42 10.86 7.12 8.02
CA TRP A 42 9.60 7.73 7.63
C TRP A 42 9.76 8.79 6.53
N GLU A 43 10.79 9.63 6.59
CA GLU A 43 11.13 10.64 5.59
C GLU A 43 11.43 9.99 4.24
N TYR A 44 12.20 8.89 4.25
CA TYR A 44 12.47 8.12 3.03
C TYR A 44 11.19 7.50 2.47
N ALA A 45 10.36 6.90 3.32
CA ALA A 45 9.14 6.23 2.88
C ALA A 45 8.13 7.20 2.25
N THR A 46 7.93 8.36 2.87
CA THR A 46 7.02 9.40 2.36
C THR A 46 7.54 10.03 1.08
N THR A 47 8.84 10.34 1.01
CA THR A 47 9.49 10.90 -0.19
C THR A 47 9.43 9.90 -1.35
N CYS A 48 9.84 8.65 -1.12
CA CYS A 48 9.73 7.56 -2.09
C CYS A 48 8.29 7.37 -2.59
N ASN A 49 7.29 7.44 -1.69
CA ASN A 49 5.88 7.33 -2.08
C ASN A 49 5.37 8.50 -2.91
N ALA A 50 5.90 9.71 -2.69
CA ALA A 50 5.57 10.87 -3.49
C ALA A 50 6.20 10.79 -4.90
N VAL A 51 7.50 10.51 -4.98
CA VAL A 51 8.25 10.53 -6.25
C VAL A 51 7.98 9.31 -7.13
N SER A 52 7.59 8.15 -6.56
CA SER A 52 7.21 6.94 -7.34
C SER A 52 5.89 7.09 -8.12
N ARG A 53 5.19 8.22 -7.99
CA ARG A 53 3.98 8.50 -8.76
C ARG A 53 4.37 9.00 -10.15
N GLN A 54 3.45 8.91 -11.11
CA GLN A 54 3.69 9.31 -12.51
C GLN A 54 4.33 10.70 -12.67
N ALA A 55 4.01 11.65 -11.77
CA ALA A 55 4.57 13.00 -11.81
C ALA A 55 6.08 13.06 -11.51
N GLY A 56 6.66 12.08 -10.82
CA GLY A 56 8.10 11.99 -10.60
C GLY A 56 8.90 11.54 -11.83
N GLY A 57 8.23 11.12 -12.91
CA GLY A 57 8.89 10.75 -14.17
C GLY A 57 9.94 9.65 -14.02
N GLN A 58 10.95 9.68 -14.90
CA GLN A 58 12.03 8.69 -14.90
C GLN A 58 12.90 8.77 -13.63
N ALA A 59 13.22 9.98 -13.16
CA ALA A 59 13.99 10.17 -11.92
C ALA A 59 13.26 9.56 -10.70
N GLY A 60 11.93 9.66 -10.64
CA GLY A 60 11.12 9.04 -9.59
C GLY A 60 11.14 7.51 -9.64
N ILE A 61 11.17 6.93 -10.85
CA ILE A 61 11.32 5.48 -11.05
C ILE A 61 12.70 5.04 -10.53
N GLU A 62 13.77 5.70 -10.98
CA GLU A 62 15.15 5.36 -10.60
C GLU A 62 15.38 5.50 -9.09
N ALA A 63 14.89 6.59 -8.48
CA ALA A 63 14.97 6.76 -7.03
C ALA A 63 14.24 5.63 -6.27
N CYS A 64 13.07 5.20 -6.77
CA CYS A 64 12.31 4.10 -6.19
C CYS A 64 13.04 2.75 -6.32
N GLU A 65 13.59 2.47 -7.50
CA GLU A 65 14.38 1.25 -7.77
C GLU A 65 15.64 1.20 -6.93
N ARG A 66 16.33 2.33 -6.74
CA ARG A 66 17.53 2.40 -5.89
C ARG A 66 17.22 2.17 -4.42
N ILE A 67 16.15 2.76 -3.89
CA ILE A 67 15.69 2.47 -2.53
C ILE A 67 15.27 1.00 -2.40
N ALA A 68 14.62 0.42 -3.40
CA ALA A 68 14.30 -1.00 -3.41
C ALA A 68 15.56 -1.89 -3.43
N ALA A 69 16.60 -1.48 -4.18
CA ALA A 69 17.88 -2.16 -4.19
C ALA A 69 18.59 -2.12 -2.83
N CYS A 70 18.50 -1.01 -2.08
CA CYS A 70 18.98 -0.94 -0.69
C CYS A 70 18.13 -1.84 0.23
N MET A 71 16.81 -1.70 0.16
CA MET A 71 15.87 -2.47 0.99
C MET A 71 16.03 -3.99 0.83
N SER A 72 16.28 -4.47 -0.37
CA SER A 72 16.46 -5.90 -0.64
C SER A 72 17.76 -6.48 -0.08
N ARG A 73 18.71 -5.64 0.33
CA ARG A 73 19.99 -6.05 0.94
C ARG A 73 19.99 -5.95 2.47
N LEU A 74 18.98 -5.31 3.06
CA LEU A 74 18.89 -5.22 4.52
C LEU A 74 18.77 -6.61 5.15
N ASP A 75 19.56 -6.82 6.19
CA ASP A 75 19.40 -7.99 7.04
C ASP A 75 18.07 -7.93 7.83
N SER A 76 17.75 -9.03 8.53
CA SER A 76 16.45 -9.18 9.19
C SER A 76 16.30 -8.32 10.44
N ALA A 77 17.39 -7.83 11.03
CA ALA A 77 17.35 -6.91 12.15
C ALA A 77 17.09 -5.49 11.63
N LEU A 78 17.87 -5.06 10.64
CA LEU A 78 17.81 -3.70 10.12
C LEU A 78 16.49 -3.39 9.39
N ILE A 79 15.88 -4.37 8.72
CA ILE A 79 14.56 -4.16 8.12
C ILE A 79 13.47 -3.87 9.17
N LYS A 80 13.58 -4.42 10.38
CA LYS A 80 12.62 -4.16 11.46
C LYS A 80 12.73 -2.72 11.97
N GLU A 81 13.94 -2.17 12.01
CA GLU A 81 14.20 -0.76 12.36
C GLU A 81 13.57 0.23 11.37
N VAL A 82 13.28 -0.20 10.13
CA VAL A 82 12.51 0.63 9.18
C VAL A 82 11.10 0.89 9.72
N GLY A 83 10.51 -0.11 10.40
CA GLY A 83 9.17 -0.07 10.97
C GLY A 83 8.06 -0.31 9.95
N LEU A 84 7.10 -1.15 10.31
CA LEU A 84 5.99 -1.58 9.43
C LEU A 84 5.19 -0.43 8.81
N ARG A 85 5.10 0.71 9.49
CA ARG A 85 4.43 1.91 8.97
C ARG A 85 5.16 2.47 7.75
N ALA A 86 6.48 2.63 7.81
CA ALA A 86 7.29 3.08 6.67
C ALA A 86 7.33 2.01 5.57
N LEU A 87 7.51 0.74 5.94
CA LEU A 87 7.46 -0.40 5.02
C LEU A 87 6.15 -0.45 4.21
N SER A 88 5.02 -0.07 4.81
CA SER A 88 3.73 0.00 4.09
C SER A 88 3.75 1.02 2.94
N PHE A 89 4.47 2.14 3.10
CA PHE A 89 4.59 3.16 2.06
C PHE A 89 5.55 2.70 0.97
N PHE A 90 6.67 2.06 1.34
CA PHE A 90 7.60 1.44 0.39
C PHE A 90 6.92 0.35 -0.45
N ALA A 91 6.21 -0.60 0.17
CA ALA A 91 5.48 -1.64 -0.56
C ALA A 91 4.49 -1.04 -1.59
N SER A 92 3.78 0.02 -1.21
CA SER A 92 2.90 0.72 -2.14
C SER A 92 3.66 1.45 -3.26
N SER A 93 4.89 1.92 -3.02
CA SER A 93 5.74 2.57 -4.02
C SER A 93 6.31 1.55 -5.00
N PHE A 94 6.92 0.49 -4.50
CA PHE A 94 7.50 -0.59 -5.30
C PHE A 94 6.45 -1.25 -6.19
N GLY A 95 5.23 -1.44 -5.67
CA GLY A 95 4.12 -1.97 -6.46
C GLY A 95 3.69 -1.12 -7.66
N ARG A 96 4.12 0.15 -7.77
CA ARG A 96 3.91 0.97 -8.98
C ARG A 96 4.91 0.65 -10.09
N HIS A 97 6.04 0.05 -9.74
CA HIS A 97 7.13 -0.30 -10.65
C HIS A 97 7.31 -1.82 -10.68
N SER A 98 6.20 -2.54 -10.90
CA SER A 98 6.18 -4.02 -10.79
C SER A 98 7.03 -4.76 -11.81
N ARG A 99 7.60 -4.05 -12.79
CA ARG A 99 8.52 -4.58 -13.81
C ARG A 99 9.98 -4.59 -13.34
N ALA A 100 10.33 -3.85 -12.28
CA ALA A 100 11.67 -3.80 -11.73
C ALA A 100 11.90 -4.96 -10.75
N ALA A 101 13.00 -5.70 -10.93
CA ALA A 101 13.32 -6.88 -10.11
C ALA A 101 13.64 -6.49 -8.66
N GLU A 102 14.27 -5.33 -8.47
CA GLU A 102 14.62 -4.73 -7.21
C GLU A 102 13.36 -4.42 -6.39
N CYS A 103 12.34 -3.82 -7.03
CA CYS A 103 11.04 -3.57 -6.40
C CYS A 103 10.33 -4.86 -5.97
N ARG A 104 10.44 -5.94 -6.76
CA ARG A 104 9.93 -7.26 -6.39
C ARG A 104 10.65 -7.80 -5.17
N ASN A 105 11.99 -7.87 -5.21
CA ASN A 105 12.82 -8.41 -4.12
C ASN A 105 12.63 -7.64 -2.82
N ALA A 106 12.58 -6.31 -2.89
CA ALA A 106 12.30 -5.47 -1.73
C ALA A 106 10.89 -5.72 -1.15
N THR A 107 9.90 -5.95 -2.01
CA THR A 107 8.53 -6.27 -1.55
C THR A 107 8.46 -7.64 -0.90
N ILE A 108 9.19 -8.63 -1.42
CA ILE A 108 9.33 -9.95 -0.77
C ILE A 108 9.93 -9.78 0.63
N ARG A 109 11.01 -9.00 0.75
CA ARG A 109 11.64 -8.71 2.04
C ARG A 109 10.70 -8.03 3.03
N ILE A 110 9.91 -7.06 2.57
CA ILE A 110 8.86 -6.42 3.39
C ILE A 110 7.81 -7.45 3.84
N ALA A 111 7.41 -8.35 2.94
CA ALA A 111 6.41 -9.37 3.24
C ALA A 111 6.91 -10.38 4.28
N GLU A 112 8.17 -10.82 4.18
CA GLU A 112 8.84 -11.63 5.20
C GLU A 112 8.83 -10.93 6.56
N CYS A 113 9.25 -9.66 6.61
CA CYS A 113 9.22 -8.85 7.84
C CYS A 113 7.81 -8.76 8.44
N CYS A 114 6.77 -8.61 7.59
CA CYS A 114 5.38 -8.60 8.06
C CYS A 114 4.91 -9.95 8.63
N CYS A 115 5.47 -11.07 8.15
CA CYS A 115 5.18 -12.40 8.69
C CYS A 115 5.85 -12.58 10.06
N ASP A 116 7.13 -12.20 10.16
CA ASP A 116 7.92 -12.26 11.39
C ASP A 116 7.33 -11.35 12.47
N GLU A 117 6.82 -10.18 12.08
CA GLU A 117 6.22 -9.18 12.97
C GLU A 117 4.68 -9.15 12.89
N SER A 118 4.05 -10.30 12.68
CA SER A 118 2.59 -10.40 12.52
C SER A 118 1.80 -9.79 13.69
N GLY A 119 2.36 -9.83 14.92
CA GLY A 119 1.80 -9.15 16.09
C GLY A 119 1.75 -7.62 15.94
N ALA A 120 2.76 -7.01 15.34
CA ALA A 120 2.86 -5.56 15.13
C ALA A 120 1.93 -5.04 14.03
N LEU A 121 1.34 -5.93 13.20
CA LEU A 121 0.28 -5.55 12.24
C LEU A 121 -0.96 -4.96 12.96
N GLN A 122 -1.17 -5.31 14.23
CA GLN A 122 -2.28 -4.78 15.03
C GLN A 122 -2.18 -3.28 15.28
N GLU A 123 -0.96 -2.74 15.31
CA GLU A 123 -0.69 -1.31 15.56
C GLU A 123 -0.81 -0.46 14.28
N LEU A 124 -0.88 -1.09 13.11
CA LEU A 124 -1.03 -0.37 11.86
C LEU A 124 -2.42 0.22 11.70
N ASN A 125 -2.51 1.42 11.14
CA ASN A 125 -3.80 1.99 10.76
C ASN A 125 -4.32 1.36 9.45
N SER A 126 -5.59 1.66 9.14
CA SER A 126 -6.26 1.19 7.93
C SER A 126 -5.53 1.56 6.62
N GLN A 127 -4.83 2.70 6.62
CA GLN A 127 -4.02 3.17 5.50
C GLN A 127 -2.82 2.24 5.24
N SER A 128 -2.07 1.90 6.28
CA SER A 128 -0.88 1.07 6.19
C SER A 128 -1.21 -0.36 5.78
N LEU A 129 -2.24 -0.97 6.38
CA LEU A 129 -2.71 -2.31 5.99
C LEU A 129 -3.10 -2.35 4.51
N ALA A 130 -3.88 -1.36 4.04
CA ALA A 130 -4.29 -1.28 2.64
C ALA A 130 -3.11 -1.00 1.68
N SER A 131 -2.09 -0.26 2.12
CA SER A 131 -0.90 0.00 1.32
C SER A 131 -0.03 -1.26 1.16
N LEU A 132 0.17 -2.03 2.23
CA LEU A 132 0.89 -3.32 2.21
C LEU A 132 0.22 -4.29 1.24
N VAL A 133 -1.07 -4.55 1.44
CA VAL A 133 -1.86 -5.45 0.58
C VAL A 133 -1.84 -5.01 -0.88
N ASN A 134 -1.93 -3.70 -1.15
CA ASN A 134 -1.83 -3.19 -2.51
C ASN A 134 -0.43 -3.43 -3.12
N GLY A 135 0.64 -3.31 -2.34
CA GLY A 135 2.01 -3.64 -2.77
C GLY A 135 2.17 -5.13 -3.06
N PHE A 136 1.80 -5.99 -2.11
CA PHE A 136 1.89 -7.44 -2.24
C PHE A 136 1.07 -7.98 -3.42
N SER A 137 -0.09 -7.38 -3.73
CA SER A 137 -0.97 -7.79 -4.83
C SER A 137 -0.35 -7.71 -6.22
N LYS A 138 0.84 -7.12 -6.35
CA LYS A 138 1.59 -6.98 -7.61
C LYS A 138 2.39 -8.22 -7.97
N TRP A 139 2.72 -9.06 -7.00
CA TRP A 139 3.43 -10.30 -7.18
C TRP A 139 2.69 -11.45 -6.47
N PRO A 140 1.47 -11.81 -6.94
CA PRO A 140 0.63 -12.82 -6.31
C PRO A 140 1.24 -14.24 -6.30
N GLU A 141 2.19 -14.49 -7.20
CA GLU A 141 2.98 -15.71 -7.31
C GLU A 141 3.97 -15.91 -6.15
N GLU A 142 4.35 -14.83 -5.44
CA GLU A 142 5.32 -14.91 -4.34
C GLU A 142 4.68 -15.46 -3.06
N ALA A 143 5.31 -16.49 -2.51
CA ALA A 143 4.86 -17.12 -1.27
C ALA A 143 4.82 -16.14 -0.09
N ALA A 144 5.86 -15.30 0.06
CA ALA A 144 5.93 -14.29 1.10
C ALA A 144 4.78 -13.26 0.99
N SER A 145 4.54 -12.72 -0.21
CA SER A 145 3.42 -11.80 -0.47
C SER A 145 2.06 -12.41 -0.12
N ARG A 146 1.88 -13.70 -0.44
CA ARG A 146 0.67 -14.46 -0.07
C ARG A 146 0.54 -14.58 1.45
N GLN A 147 1.58 -15.05 2.14
CA GLN A 147 1.56 -15.26 3.59
C GLN A 147 1.32 -13.96 4.36
N ALA A 148 2.00 -12.88 3.99
CA ALA A 148 1.80 -11.57 4.60
C ALA A 148 0.39 -11.04 4.36
N THR A 149 -0.17 -11.25 3.16
CA THR A 149 -1.56 -10.87 2.89
C THR A 149 -2.57 -11.67 3.71
N ILE A 150 -2.33 -12.98 3.92
CA ILE A 150 -3.17 -13.82 4.80
C ILE A 150 -3.11 -13.30 6.24
N ALA A 151 -1.93 -12.95 6.75
CA ALA A 151 -1.77 -12.36 8.09
C ALA A 151 -2.57 -11.04 8.22
N ILE A 152 -2.48 -10.16 7.23
CA ILE A 152 -3.25 -8.91 7.19
C ILE A 152 -4.77 -9.18 7.09
N ALA A 153 -5.19 -10.17 6.31
CA ALA A 153 -6.60 -10.57 6.23
C ALA A 153 -7.12 -11.09 7.58
N GLY A 154 -6.29 -11.84 8.33
CA GLY A 154 -6.59 -12.23 9.71
C GLY A 154 -6.76 -11.03 10.64
N GLU A 155 -5.88 -10.02 10.53
CA GLU A 155 -6.00 -8.78 11.30
C GLU A 155 -7.27 -7.99 10.93
N VAL A 156 -7.63 -7.92 9.65
CA VAL A 156 -8.88 -7.27 9.20
C VAL A 156 -10.10 -7.99 9.76
N LEU A 157 -10.10 -9.33 9.78
CA LEU A 157 -11.18 -10.11 10.39
C LEU A 157 -11.30 -9.82 11.88
N ARG A 158 -10.18 -9.86 12.60
CA ARG A 158 -10.14 -9.54 14.02
C ARG A 158 -10.69 -8.14 14.31
N ARG A 159 -10.42 -7.14 13.45
CA ARG A 159 -11.04 -5.81 13.57
C ARG A 159 -12.52 -5.81 13.26
N ALA A 160 -12.96 -6.59 12.27
CA ALA A 160 -14.35 -6.69 11.88
C ALA A 160 -15.25 -7.24 12.99
N ASP A 161 -14.69 -8.04 13.90
CA ASP A 161 -15.38 -8.62 15.08
C ASP A 161 -15.48 -7.64 16.27
N ARG A 162 -14.73 -6.53 16.26
CA ARG A 162 -14.80 -5.50 17.31
C ARG A 162 -16.09 -4.68 17.18
N ARG A 163 -16.48 -3.99 18.27
CA ARG A 163 -17.65 -3.08 18.27
C ARG A 163 -17.57 -1.99 17.18
N ALA A 164 -16.40 -1.41 16.96
CA ALA A 164 -16.17 -0.42 15.91
C ALA A 164 -16.10 -1.04 14.49
N ARG A 165 -15.95 -2.37 14.40
CA ARG A 165 -15.79 -3.14 13.17
C ARG A 165 -14.71 -2.52 12.28
N LEU A 166 -15.02 -2.35 11.00
CA LEU A 166 -14.17 -1.70 10.02
C LEU A 166 -14.54 -0.23 9.78
N SER A 167 -15.26 0.43 10.71
CA SER A 167 -15.78 1.80 10.52
C SER A 167 -14.68 2.85 10.28
N GLU A 168 -13.47 2.62 10.83
CA GLU A 168 -12.30 3.49 10.64
C GLU A 168 -11.67 3.43 9.24
N PHE A 169 -12.05 2.43 8.43
CA PHE A 169 -11.50 2.28 7.08
C PHE A 169 -12.24 3.20 6.13
N ALA A 170 -11.53 4.18 5.55
CA ALA A 170 -12.09 4.97 4.46
C ALA A 170 -12.49 4.04 3.27
N PRO A 171 -13.54 4.35 2.50
CA PRO A 171 -14.02 3.49 1.41
C PRO A 171 -12.95 3.06 0.42
N ARG A 172 -12.03 3.97 0.06
CA ARG A 172 -10.89 3.68 -0.81
C ARG A 172 -9.95 2.61 -0.22
N ARG A 173 -9.81 2.54 1.10
CA ARG A 173 -8.96 1.54 1.77
C ARG A 173 -9.61 0.17 1.77
N LEU A 174 -10.93 0.12 1.99
CA LEU A 174 -11.71 -1.11 1.82
C LEU A 174 -11.59 -1.65 0.38
N ALA A 175 -11.70 -0.78 -0.63
CA ALA A 175 -11.54 -1.15 -2.03
C ALA A 175 -10.15 -1.74 -2.33
N ASN A 176 -9.08 -1.11 -1.83
CA ASN A 176 -7.71 -1.62 -1.99
C ASN A 176 -7.53 -2.98 -1.34
N LEU A 177 -8.08 -3.19 -0.14
CA LEU A 177 -8.02 -4.48 0.56
C LEU A 177 -8.74 -5.57 -0.22
N VAL A 178 -9.97 -5.32 -0.68
CA VAL A 178 -10.72 -6.28 -1.50
C VAL A 178 -9.96 -6.63 -2.78
N ASN A 179 -9.40 -5.63 -3.46
CA ASN A 179 -8.61 -5.85 -4.68
C ASN A 179 -7.33 -6.66 -4.44
N GLY A 180 -6.70 -6.53 -3.27
CA GLY A 180 -5.55 -7.36 -2.94
C GLY A 180 -5.95 -8.76 -2.49
N PHE A 181 -6.94 -8.89 -1.60
CA PHE A 181 -7.44 -10.19 -1.15
C PHE A 181 -8.01 -11.04 -2.29
N SER A 182 -8.56 -10.43 -3.34
CA SER A 182 -9.06 -11.15 -4.52
C SER A 182 -7.95 -11.88 -5.29
N LYS A 183 -6.68 -11.51 -5.13
CA LYS A 183 -5.54 -12.24 -5.71
C LYS A 183 -5.34 -13.62 -5.11
N TRP A 184 -5.72 -13.80 -3.85
CA TRP A 184 -5.57 -15.06 -3.11
C TRP A 184 -6.92 -15.57 -2.64
N SER A 185 -7.91 -15.49 -3.53
CA SER A 185 -9.27 -15.84 -3.18
C SER A 185 -9.53 -17.33 -2.91
N LYS A 186 -8.59 -18.19 -3.29
CA LYS A 186 -8.59 -19.61 -2.88
C LYS A 186 -8.32 -19.78 -1.38
N GLU A 187 -7.71 -18.79 -0.73
CA GLU A 187 -7.48 -18.78 0.71
C GLU A 187 -8.77 -18.45 1.46
N ALA A 188 -9.15 -19.32 2.39
CA ALA A 188 -10.38 -19.16 3.16
C ALA A 188 -10.41 -17.85 3.95
N VAL A 189 -9.27 -17.46 4.55
CA VAL A 189 -9.13 -16.21 5.31
C VAL A 189 -9.34 -14.99 4.41
N SER A 190 -8.78 -14.97 3.20
CA SER A 190 -8.99 -13.88 2.24
C SER A 190 -10.47 -13.73 1.85
N ARG A 191 -11.17 -14.84 1.58
CA ARG A 191 -12.62 -14.81 1.29
C ARG A 191 -13.42 -14.26 2.46
N LYS A 192 -13.14 -14.75 3.68
CA LYS A 192 -13.81 -14.27 4.90
C LYS A 192 -13.60 -12.76 5.08
N ALA A 193 -12.38 -12.28 4.87
CA ALA A 193 -12.07 -10.85 4.96
C ALA A 193 -12.83 -10.02 3.91
N ILE A 194 -12.93 -10.50 2.67
CA ILE A 194 -13.75 -9.86 1.62
C ILE A 194 -15.22 -9.79 2.04
N VAL A 195 -15.79 -10.88 2.57
CA VAL A 195 -17.17 -10.92 3.07
C VAL A 195 -17.38 -9.95 4.23
N ALA A 196 -16.44 -9.88 5.18
CA ALA A 196 -16.50 -8.92 6.28
C ALA A 196 -16.48 -7.46 5.80
N ILE A 197 -15.65 -7.15 4.80
CA ILE A 197 -15.62 -5.83 4.17
C ILE A 197 -16.94 -5.53 3.45
N ALA A 198 -17.49 -6.49 2.70
CA ALA A 198 -18.78 -6.33 2.04
C ALA A 198 -19.91 -6.06 3.04
N GLY A 199 -19.92 -6.79 4.17
CA GLY A 199 -20.85 -6.55 5.27
C GLY A 199 -20.74 -5.15 5.86
N GLU A 200 -19.51 -4.61 6.02
CA GLU A 200 -19.32 -3.22 6.47
C GLU A 200 -19.82 -2.21 5.42
N VAL A 201 -19.55 -2.44 4.13
CA VAL A 201 -20.00 -1.55 3.04
C VAL A 201 -21.53 -1.51 2.98
N LEU A 202 -22.19 -2.67 3.07
CA LEU A 202 -23.66 -2.77 3.11
C LEU A 202 -24.22 -2.05 4.34
N ARG A 203 -23.65 -2.31 5.52
CA ARG A 203 -24.06 -1.62 6.75
C ARG A 203 -23.93 -0.10 6.65
N ARG A 204 -22.90 0.42 5.96
CA ARG A 204 -22.77 1.86 5.67
C ARG A 204 -23.79 2.31 4.65
N GLY A 205 -24.03 1.50 3.63
CA GLY A 205 -25.07 1.68 2.63
C GLY A 205 -26.46 1.81 3.25
N ASP A 206 -26.80 0.99 4.25
CA ASP A 206 -28.08 1.05 4.96
C ASP A 206 -28.19 2.30 5.83
N ARG A 207 -27.09 2.72 6.49
CA ARG A 207 -27.05 4.02 7.18
C ARG A 207 -27.21 5.19 6.21
N LEU A 208 -26.69 5.05 4.99
CA LEU A 208 -26.77 6.07 3.94
C LEU A 208 -28.10 5.99 3.17
N SER A 209 -28.76 4.86 3.01
CA SER A 209 -30.13 4.82 2.46
C SER A 209 -31.10 5.48 3.44
N HIS A 210 -30.77 5.47 4.73
CA HIS A 210 -31.41 6.29 5.75
C HIS A 210 -31.04 7.80 5.72
N PHE A 211 -30.08 8.24 4.87
CA PHE A 211 -29.54 9.62 4.89
C PHE A 211 -29.27 10.28 3.50
N ASN A 212 -28.66 9.64 2.50
CA ASN A 212 -28.75 9.92 1.05
C ASN A 212 -28.00 8.89 0.14
N GLN A 213 -28.49 8.66 -1.10
CA GLN A 213 -28.18 7.49 -1.98
C GLN A 213 -26.87 7.49 -2.80
N GLN A 214 -26.01 8.53 -2.82
CA GLN A 214 -24.95 8.63 -3.85
C GLN A 214 -23.66 7.82 -3.59
N ALA A 215 -23.31 7.53 -2.33
CA ALA A 215 -21.99 6.95 -1.98
C ALA A 215 -21.97 5.40 -1.94
N ALA A 216 -23.13 4.75 -1.81
CA ALA A 216 -23.22 3.29 -1.72
C ALA A 216 -22.98 2.57 -3.07
N ILE A 217 -23.36 3.22 -4.18
CA ILE A 217 -23.36 2.63 -5.52
C ILE A 217 -21.94 2.31 -6.02
N GLY A 218 -20.97 3.21 -5.78
CA GLY A 218 -19.58 3.01 -6.26
C GLY A 218 -18.87 1.82 -5.60
N SER A 219 -19.17 1.52 -4.34
CA SER A 219 -18.58 0.39 -3.62
C SER A 219 -19.22 -0.95 -4.03
N LEU A 220 -20.52 -0.96 -4.30
CA LEU A 220 -21.26 -2.13 -4.78
C LEU A 220 -20.90 -2.54 -6.21
N ILE A 221 -20.55 -1.59 -7.08
CA ILE A 221 -20.10 -1.87 -8.46
C ILE A 221 -18.73 -2.57 -8.46
N LEU A 222 -17.82 -2.19 -7.55
CA LEU A 222 -16.52 -2.84 -7.44
C LEU A 222 -16.65 -4.27 -6.88
N ILE A 223 -17.50 -4.45 -5.86
CA ILE A 223 -17.81 -5.76 -5.31
C ILE A 223 -18.46 -6.64 -6.39
N SER A 224 -19.51 -6.18 -7.08
CA SER A 224 -20.20 -6.97 -8.11
C SER A 224 -19.31 -7.35 -9.31
N ARG A 225 -18.32 -6.53 -9.68
CA ARG A 225 -17.32 -6.89 -10.70
C ARG A 225 -16.39 -8.01 -10.25
N THR A 226 -16.05 -8.08 -8.96
CA THR A 226 -15.22 -9.17 -8.41
C THR A 226 -15.96 -10.50 -8.23
N TRP A 227 -17.31 -10.49 -8.17
CA TRP A 227 -18.13 -11.71 -8.13
C TRP A 227 -18.38 -12.32 -9.51
N ARG A 228 -18.26 -11.54 -10.60
CA ARG A 228 -18.57 -11.99 -11.96
C ARG A 228 -17.48 -12.86 -12.62
N THR A 229 -16.38 -13.10 -11.91
CA THR A 229 -15.25 -13.94 -12.35
C THR A 229 -15.10 -15.22 -11.53
N TRP A 230 -16.18 -15.66 -10.86
CA TRP A 230 -16.27 -16.93 -10.15
C TRP A 230 -17.26 -17.86 -10.85
#